data_AF-A0A383CX94-F1
#
_entry.id   AF-A0A383CX94-F1
#
_cell.length_a   1.000
_cell.length_b   1.000
_cell.length_c   1.000
_cell.angle_alpha   90.00
_cell.angle_beta   90.00
_cell.angle_gamma   90.00
#
_symmetry.space_group_name_H-M   'P 1'
#
loop_
_entity.id
_entity.type
_entity.pdbx_description
1 polymer ?
#
loop_
_entity_poly.entity_id
_entity_poly.type
_entity_poly.pdbx_seq_one_letter_code
_entity_poly.pdbx_strand_id
1 'polypeptide(L)'
;MGFFKLIFTWWNRQTIGTFIYTLFTGKFVGYDEFGNKYYSNSKGKRWVIYKNNVESSKIPPEWHLWMHFLTKNKPTENVNKFLWQKKYEENLTGTIKATNQK
;
A
#
# COMPACT_ATOMS: atom_id res chain seq x y z
N MET A 1 -6.33 18.83 9.56
CA MET A 1 -6.16 17.36 9.72
C MET A 1 -5.50 17.14 11.07
N GLY A 2 -6.25 16.72 12.10
CA GLY A 2 -5.81 16.84 13.50
C GLY A 2 -4.81 15.78 13.96
N PHE A 3 -3.70 16.24 14.55
CA PHE A 3 -2.61 15.42 15.12
C PHE A 3 -3.10 14.35 16.11
N PHE A 4 -4.19 14.61 16.84
CA PHE A 4 -4.77 13.69 17.84
C PHE A 4 -5.27 12.35 17.26
N LYS A 5 -5.70 12.29 16.00
CA LYS A 5 -6.12 11.02 15.37
C LYS A 5 -4.96 10.04 15.16
N LEU A 6 -3.73 10.53 15.04
CA LEU A 6 -2.54 9.67 14.88
C LEU A 6 -2.17 8.94 16.18
N ILE A 7 -2.57 9.46 17.33
CA ILE A 7 -2.31 8.87 18.65
C ILE A 7 -3.39 7.82 18.98
N PHE A 8 -4.66 8.15 18.73
CA PHE A 8 -5.80 7.35 19.22
C PHE A 8 -6.49 6.49 18.15
N THR A 9 -6.10 6.58 16.88
CA THR A 9 -6.67 5.74 15.81
C THR A 9 -5.57 5.14 14.93
N TRP A 10 -4.77 4.22 15.49
CA TRP A 10 -3.70 3.55 14.75
C TRP A 10 -4.22 2.74 13.55
N TRP A 11 -5.50 2.37 13.53
CA TRP A 11 -6.11 1.61 12.44
C TRP A 11 -6.48 2.48 11.22
N ASN A 12 -6.56 3.80 11.39
CA ASN A 12 -6.98 4.69 10.31
C ASN A 12 -5.85 5.07 9.35
N ARG A 13 -4.59 5.10 9.82
CA ARG A 13 -3.38 5.50 9.06
C ARG A 13 -2.10 4.99 9.73
N GLN A 14 -0.94 5.39 9.20
CA GLN A 14 0.36 5.15 9.84
C GLN A 14 0.42 5.63 11.29
N THR A 15 1.17 4.93 12.13
CA THR A 15 1.45 5.35 13.51
C THR A 15 2.47 6.50 13.54
N ILE A 16 2.57 7.19 14.68
CA ILE A 16 3.59 8.24 14.90
C ILE A 16 5.01 7.69 14.76
N GLY A 17 5.26 6.49 15.28
CA GLY A 17 6.56 5.83 15.15
C GLY A 17 6.93 5.61 13.68
N THR A 18 5.98 5.13 12.87
CA THR A 18 6.17 4.98 11.41
C THR A 18 6.39 6.33 10.73
N PHE A 19 5.68 7.39 11.14
CA PHE A 19 5.87 8.74 10.61
C PHE A 19 7.29 9.26 10.86
N ILE A 20 7.74 9.20 12.12
CA ILE A 20 9.08 9.64 12.52
C ILE A 20 10.15 8.81 11.79
N TYR A 21 10.00 7.49 11.78
CA TYR A 21 10.92 6.59 11.08
C TYR A 21 11.02 6.90 9.58
N THR A 22 9.87 7.16 8.93
CA THR A 22 9.80 7.51 7.52
C THR A 22 10.43 8.87 7.25
N LEU A 23 10.23 9.85 8.14
CA LEU A 23 10.84 11.17 8.00
C LEU A 23 12.37 11.11 8.03
N PHE A 24 12.95 10.29 8.92
CA PHE A 24 14.40 10.19 9.06
C PHE A 24 15.08 9.24 8.07
N THR A 25 14.40 8.17 7.64
CA THR A 25 15.04 7.08 6.88
C THR A 25 14.37 6.74 5.56
N GLY A 26 13.16 7.26 5.32
CA GLY A 26 12.35 6.92 4.17
C GLY A 26 12.74 7.70 2.92
N LYS A 27 13.12 6.98 1.87
CA LYS A 27 13.19 7.47 0.50
C LYS A 27 11.87 7.18 -0.19
N PHE A 28 11.20 8.22 -0.67
CA PHE A 28 9.97 8.06 -1.46
C PHE A 28 10.27 7.40 -2.80
N VAL A 29 9.51 6.35 -3.15
CA VAL A 29 9.68 5.58 -4.39
C VAL A 29 8.57 5.88 -5.39
N GLY A 30 7.34 6.03 -4.92
CA GLY A 30 6.18 6.30 -5.77
C GLY A 30 4.86 6.08 -5.05
N TYR A 31 3.77 6.14 -5.82
CA TYR A 31 2.42 5.87 -5.36
C TYR A 31 1.68 4.96 -6.35
N ASP A 32 0.64 4.29 -5.88
CA ASP A 32 -0.23 3.46 -6.73
C ASP A 32 -1.54 4.18 -7.10
N GLU A 33 -2.37 3.51 -7.91
CA GLU A 33 -3.69 4.01 -8.34
C GLU A 33 -4.68 4.24 -7.19
N PHE A 34 -4.47 3.62 -6.02
CA PHE A 34 -5.26 3.83 -4.80
C PHE A 34 -4.70 4.97 -3.92
N GLY A 35 -3.53 5.50 -4.30
CA GLY A 35 -2.80 6.55 -3.61
C GLY A 35 -2.03 6.10 -2.37
N ASN A 36 -1.78 4.80 -2.22
CA ASN A 36 -0.83 4.31 -1.23
C ASN A 36 0.58 4.76 -1.62
N LYS A 37 1.38 5.14 -0.64
CA LYS A 37 2.74 5.66 -0.86
C LYS A 37 3.77 4.61 -0.46
N TYR A 38 4.76 4.42 -1.32
CA TYR A 38 5.78 3.40 -1.14
C TYR A 38 7.13 4.03 -0.85
N TYR A 39 7.82 3.48 0.14
CA TYR A 39 9.09 3.97 0.64
C TYR A 39 10.12 2.85 0.70
N SER A 40 11.39 3.22 0.54
CA SER A 40 12.53 2.34 0.80
C SER A 40 13.61 3.07 1.58
N ASN A 41 14.61 2.35 2.09
CA ASN A 41 15.77 2.97 2.71
C ASN A 41 17.08 2.38 2.19
N SER A 42 18.20 2.98 2.60
CA SER A 42 19.56 2.51 2.25
C SER A 42 19.87 1.10 2.77
N LYS A 43 19.16 0.64 3.81
CA LYS A 43 19.26 -0.71 4.37
C LYS A 43 18.43 -1.75 3.60
N GLY A 44 17.80 -1.37 2.50
CA GLY A 44 17.00 -2.26 1.65
C GLY A 44 15.60 -2.58 2.19
N LYS A 45 15.15 -1.97 3.29
CA LYS A 45 13.77 -2.16 3.77
C LYS A 45 12.80 -1.44 2.83
N ARG A 46 11.61 -2.03 2.62
CA ARG A 46 10.50 -1.47 1.85
C ARG A 46 9.24 -1.47 2.72
N TRP A 47 8.47 -0.39 2.66
CA TRP A 47 7.20 -0.29 3.37
C TRP A 47 6.20 0.60 2.62
N VAL A 48 4.93 0.44 2.96
CA VAL A 48 3.80 1.18 2.38
C VAL A 48 3.12 2.01 3.46
N ILE A 49 2.68 3.20 3.08
CA ILE A 49 1.81 4.07 3.87
C ILE A 49 0.49 4.16 3.13
N TYR A 50 -0.54 3.53 3.68
CA TYR A 50 -1.88 3.51 3.10
C TYR A 50 -2.54 4.89 3.11
N LYS A 51 -3.28 5.20 2.05
CA LYS A 51 -4.02 6.46 1.96
C LYS A 51 -5.18 6.53 2.97
N ASN A 52 -5.91 5.42 3.11
CA ASN A 52 -7.09 5.28 3.95
C ASN A 52 -6.86 4.14 4.96
N ASN A 53 -7.89 3.33 5.25
CA ASN A 53 -7.79 2.20 6.18
C ASN A 53 -6.63 1.28 5.82
N VAL A 54 -5.86 0.92 6.84
CA VAL A 54 -4.70 0.03 6.75
C VAL A 54 -5.22 -1.39 6.49
N GLU A 55 -5.03 -1.86 5.26
CA GLU A 55 -5.47 -3.18 4.81
C GLU A 55 -4.46 -3.71 3.78
N SER A 56 -3.85 -4.86 4.07
CA SER A 56 -2.74 -5.41 3.27
C SER A 56 -3.16 -5.77 1.85
N SER A 57 -4.42 -6.20 1.69
CA SER A 57 -5.00 -6.54 0.40
C SER A 57 -5.36 -5.32 -0.46
N LYS A 58 -4.92 -4.10 -0.12
CA LYS A 58 -5.05 -2.92 -0.99
C LYS A 58 -3.84 -2.66 -1.87
N ILE A 59 -2.76 -3.44 -1.73
CA ILE A 59 -1.55 -3.29 -2.52
C ILE A 59 -1.77 -3.95 -3.89
N PRO A 60 -1.78 -3.20 -5.01
CA PRO A 60 -1.96 -3.79 -6.33
C PRO A 60 -0.81 -4.76 -6.66
N PRO A 61 -1.03 -5.71 -7.60
CA PRO A 61 -0.12 -6.83 -7.83
C PRO A 61 1.33 -6.40 -8.14
N GLU A 62 1.50 -5.36 -8.95
CA GLU A 62 2.82 -4.86 -9.34
C GLU A 62 3.61 -4.30 -8.15
N TRP A 63 2.95 -3.53 -7.29
CA TRP A 63 3.54 -3.01 -6.06
C TRP A 63 3.73 -4.12 -5.02
N HIS A 64 2.89 -5.16 -5.01
CA HIS A 64 3.07 -6.34 -4.17
C HIS A 64 4.36 -7.08 -4.54
N LEU A 65 4.62 -7.31 -5.84
CA LEU A 65 5.88 -7.92 -6.30
C LEU A 65 7.10 -7.12 -5.84
N TRP A 66 7.03 -5.79 -5.94
CA TRP A 66 8.11 -4.92 -5.48
C TRP A 66 8.26 -4.95 -3.96
N MET A 67 7.16 -4.85 -3.21
CA MET A 67 7.19 -4.89 -1.74
C MET A 67 7.80 -6.18 -1.19
N HIS A 68 7.52 -7.32 -1.84
CA HIS A 68 8.01 -8.64 -1.46
C HIS A 68 9.33 -9.03 -2.13
N PHE A 69 10.08 -8.07 -2.66
CA PHE A 69 11.42 -8.28 -3.25
C PHE A 69 11.47 -9.24 -4.46
N LEU A 70 10.32 -9.55 -5.06
CA LEU A 70 10.25 -10.37 -6.27
C LEU A 70 10.74 -9.59 -7.50
N THR A 71 10.62 -8.26 -7.46
CA THR A 71 11.17 -7.36 -8.48
C THR A 71 12.11 -6.32 -7.87
N LYS A 72 13.22 -6.06 -8.57
CA LYS A 72 14.19 -5.03 -8.16
C LYS A 72 13.66 -3.63 -8.45
N ASN A 73 13.11 -3.46 -9.65
CA ASN A 73 12.66 -2.17 -10.16
C ASN A 73 11.27 -1.84 -9.63
N LYS A 74 11.02 -0.55 -9.38
CA LYS A 74 9.67 -0.06 -9.06
C LYS A 74 8.71 -0.35 -10.23
N PRO A 75 7.41 -0.51 -9.98
CA PRO A 75 6.43 -0.63 -11.04
C PRO A 75 6.52 0.53 -12.04
N THR A 76 6.35 0.19 -13.32
CA THR A 76 6.24 1.16 -14.41
C THR A 76 4.78 1.51 -14.59
N GLU A 77 4.45 2.78 -14.86
CA GLU A 77 3.06 3.22 -15.04
C GLU A 77 2.37 2.58 -16.27
N ASN A 78 3.17 2.11 -17.23
CA ASN A 78 2.71 1.49 -18.47
C ASN A 78 2.95 -0.03 -18.49
N VAL A 79 2.39 -0.76 -17.52
CA VAL A 79 2.30 -2.22 -17.68
C VAL A 79 1.18 -2.52 -18.66
N ASN A 80 1.51 -3.20 -19.76
CA ASN A 80 0.53 -3.66 -20.74
C ASN A 80 -0.45 -4.61 -20.05
N LYS A 81 -1.65 -4.12 -19.72
CA LYS A 81 -2.73 -4.94 -19.18
C LYS A 81 -3.38 -5.73 -20.31
N PHE A 82 -3.69 -6.99 -20.06
CA PHE A 82 -4.43 -7.80 -21.03
C PHE A 82 -5.91 -7.42 -21.04
N LEU A 83 -6.60 -7.63 -22.17
CA LEU A 83 -8.03 -7.31 -22.31
C LEU A 83 -8.92 -8.04 -21.31
N TRP A 84 -8.54 -9.25 -20.90
CA TRP A 84 -9.27 -10.07 -19.93
C TRP A 84 -8.91 -9.74 -18.48
N GLN A 85 -7.92 -8.89 -18.25
CA GLN A 85 -7.43 -8.58 -16.91
C GLN A 85 -8.41 -7.66 -16.19
N LYS A 86 -8.95 -8.14 -15.07
CA LYS A 86 -9.84 -7.34 -14.22
C LYS A 86 -9.07 -6.23 -13.50
N LYS A 87 -9.80 -5.15 -13.18
CA LYS A 87 -9.30 -4.12 -12.28
C LYS A 87 -9.06 -4.74 -10.90
N TYR A 88 -7.98 -4.33 -10.25
CA TYR A 88 -7.67 -4.80 -8.91
C TYR A 88 -8.70 -4.30 -7.90
N GLU A 89 -9.11 -5.20 -7.01
CA GLU A 89 -9.99 -4.92 -5.88
C GLU A 89 -9.39 -5.54 -4.62
N GLU A 90 -9.68 -4.91 -3.48
CA GLU A 90 -9.23 -5.38 -2.17
C GLU A 90 -9.95 -6.65 -1.72
N ASN A 91 -9.48 -7.27 -0.64
CA ASN A 91 -10.20 -8.39 -0.04
C ASN A 91 -11.48 -7.89 0.64
N LEU A 92 -12.63 -8.32 0.14
CA LEU A 92 -13.96 -7.94 0.63
C LEU A 92 -14.57 -8.96 1.62
N THR A 93 -13.78 -9.93 2.09
CA THR A 93 -14.22 -10.93 3.08
C THR A 93 -14.82 -10.24 4.32
N GLY A 94 -15.96 -10.75 4.80
CA GLY A 94 -16.65 -10.18 5.96
C GLY A 94 -17.46 -8.91 5.67
N THR A 95 -17.53 -8.47 4.41
CA THR A 95 -18.40 -7.35 3.99
C THR A 95 -19.67 -7.87 3.27
N ILE A 96 -20.65 -6.98 3.07
CA ILE A 96 -21.86 -7.27 2.29
C ILE A 96 -21.52 -7.68 0.84
N LYS A 97 -20.38 -7.22 0.32
CA LYS A 97 -19.90 -7.51 -1.03
C LYS A 97 -19.00 -8.75 -1.10
N ALA A 98 -18.85 -9.49 0.00
CA ALA A 98 -18.14 -10.77 -0.03
C ALA A 98 -18.80 -11.68 -1.06
N THR A 99 -18.00 -12.31 -1.92
CA THR A 99 -18.52 -13.24 -2.91
C THR A 99 -19.15 -14.44 -2.21
N ASN A 100 -20.46 -14.60 -2.34
CA ASN A 100 -21.11 -15.87 -2.07
C ASN A 100 -20.67 -16.84 -3.17
N GLN A 101 -19.65 -17.66 -2.89
CA GLN A 101 -19.42 -18.84 -3.70
C GLN A 101 -20.60 -19.79 -3.44
N LYS A 102 -21.58 -19.74 -4.34
CA LYS A 102 -22.51 -20.84 -4.58
C LYS A 102 -21.88 -21.80 -5.56
#